data_AF-A0A2M7EXQ8-F1
#
_entry.id   AF-A0A2M7EXQ8-F1
#
_cell.length_a   1.000
_cell.length_b   1.000
_cell.length_c   1.000
_cell.angle_alpha   90.00
_cell.angle_beta   90.00
_cell.angle_gamma   90.00
#
_symmetry.space_group_name_H-M   'P 1'
#
loop_
_entity.id
_entity.type
_entity.pdbx_description
1 polymer ?
#
loop_
_entity_poly.entity_id
_entity_poly.type
_entity_poly.pdbx_seq_one_letter_code
_entity_poly.pdbx_strand_id
1 'polypeptide(L)'
;MACDPRPWHEQKRAAAFAGVAAVFLVNVFVTPSNALLVAVTNDAIATVNPNAAISDVGNLFFMIGSSILMAIVVTILIERFVEPRLGPYTGGVLVEGGVELSLAEKRGLKNAGRAFLGFVVVIALLTAPPLPWGILRNQVTGGIMAGSPFMSGLIVLISLLFLVVGYAYGRGAGTIANVTAAIGTIIALMLPYTVVLFVIWTLFLLAWYALGIPLGPS
;
A
#
# COMPACT_ATOMS: atom_id res chain seq x y z
N MET A 1 34.52 23.19 8.40
CA MET A 1 33.39 22.80 7.53
C MET A 1 32.22 22.45 8.45
N ALA A 2 31.52 23.48 8.93
CA ALA A 2 30.41 23.31 9.85
C ALA A 2 29.18 22.91 9.03
N CYS A 3 28.72 21.67 9.17
CA CYS A 3 27.39 21.29 8.69
C CYS A 3 26.37 22.10 9.49
N ASP A 4 25.54 22.84 8.78
CA ASP A 4 24.30 23.43 9.28
C ASP A 4 23.49 22.34 10.00
N PRO A 5 23.27 22.43 11.33
CA PRO A 5 22.53 21.41 12.05
C PRO A 5 21.05 21.57 11.73
N ARG A 6 20.58 20.84 10.71
CA ARG A 6 19.15 20.77 10.39
C ARG A 6 18.35 20.50 11.67
N PRO A 7 17.26 21.23 11.93
CA PRO A 7 16.51 21.11 13.17
C PRO A 7 16.15 19.66 13.52
N TRP A 8 16.27 19.30 14.80
CA TRP A 8 15.99 17.95 15.32
C TRP A 8 14.69 17.32 14.79
N HIS A 9 13.64 18.13 14.59
CA HIS A 9 12.33 17.69 14.14
C HIS A 9 12.27 17.37 12.63
N GLU A 10 13.05 18.04 11.79
CA GLU A 10 13.13 17.72 10.35
C GLU A 10 13.77 16.36 10.12
N GLN A 11 14.81 16.06 10.89
CA GLN A 11 15.53 14.79 10.78
C GLN A 11 14.67 13.62 11.28
N LYS A 12 13.89 13.78 12.36
CA LYS A 12 12.93 12.75 12.80
C LYS A 12 11.82 12.50 11.76
N ARG A 13 11.29 13.56 11.13
CA ARG A 13 10.32 13.42 10.03
C ARG A 13 10.94 12.68 8.83
N ALA A 14 12.19 12.98 8.48
CA ALA A 14 12.90 12.28 7.42
C ALA A 14 13.16 10.81 7.75
N ALA A 15 13.51 10.48 9.00
CA ALA A 15 13.70 9.11 9.46
C ALA A 15 12.39 8.30 9.44
N ALA A 16 11.27 8.90 9.89
CA ALA A 16 9.96 8.28 9.82
C ALA A 16 9.55 8.02 8.36
N PHE A 17 9.75 9.00 7.47
CA PHE A 17 9.49 8.85 6.04
C PHE A 17 10.36 7.74 5.41
N ALA A 18 11.67 7.72 5.71
CA ALA A 18 12.58 6.70 5.24
C ALA A 18 12.21 5.30 5.74
N GLY A 19 11.74 5.18 6.99
CA GLY A 19 11.24 3.93 7.54
C GLY A 19 10.02 3.39 6.78
N VAL A 20 9.04 4.25 6.49
CA VAL A 20 7.86 3.86 5.68
C VAL A 20 8.28 3.46 4.26
N ALA A 21 9.20 4.21 3.64
CA ALA A 21 9.70 3.89 2.31
C ALA A 21 10.46 2.55 2.28
N ALA A 22 11.23 2.24 3.32
CA ALA A 22 12.03 1.01 3.41
C ALA A 22 11.18 -0.27 3.52
N VAL A 23 9.96 -0.18 4.05
CA VAL A 23 9.08 -1.34 4.30
C VAL A 23 7.90 -1.37 3.32
N PHE A 24 7.89 -0.53 2.28
CA PHE A 24 6.77 -0.35 1.35
C PHE A 24 6.24 -1.66 0.73
N LEU A 25 7.12 -2.60 0.42
CA LEU A 25 6.76 -3.88 -0.22
C LEU A 25 6.34 -4.97 0.77
N VAL A 26 6.50 -4.75 2.07
CA VAL A 26 6.26 -5.77 3.08
C VAL A 26 4.98 -5.44 3.83
N ASN A 27 3.96 -6.27 3.66
CA ASN A 27 2.61 -5.98 4.13
C ASN A 27 1.96 -7.20 4.77
N VAL A 28 1.08 -6.97 5.75
CA VAL A 28 0.28 -8.04 6.38
C VAL A 28 -0.87 -8.48 5.47
N PHE A 29 -1.28 -7.61 4.54
CA PHE A 29 -2.32 -7.87 3.54
C PHE A 29 -1.73 -7.86 2.13
N VAL A 30 -2.41 -8.52 1.20
CA VAL A 30 -2.08 -8.39 -0.22
C VAL A 30 -2.39 -6.96 -0.66
N THR A 31 -1.41 -6.27 -1.24
CA THR A 31 -1.57 -4.91 -1.78
C THR A 31 -1.58 -4.95 -3.31
N PRO A 32 -2.10 -3.91 -3.98
CA PRO A 32 -2.06 -3.81 -5.45
C PRO A 32 -0.65 -3.98 -6.03
N SER A 33 0.40 -3.50 -5.32
CA SER A 33 1.79 -3.66 -5.73
C SER A 33 2.22 -5.13 -5.88
N ASN A 34 1.72 -6.00 -5.00
CA ASN A 34 2.03 -7.43 -5.04
C ASN A 34 1.40 -8.09 -6.25
N ALA A 35 0.15 -7.76 -6.53
CA ALA A 35 -0.56 -8.35 -7.65
C ALA A 35 0.00 -7.88 -8.99
N LEU A 36 0.45 -6.62 -9.08
CA LEU A 36 1.22 -6.15 -10.23
C LEU A 36 2.51 -6.95 -10.42
N LEU A 37 3.25 -7.20 -9.34
CA LEU A 37 4.49 -8.00 -9.40
C LEU A 37 4.21 -9.45 -9.83
N VAL A 38 3.16 -10.06 -9.31
CA VAL A 38 2.75 -11.43 -9.67
C VAL A 38 2.27 -11.49 -11.12
N ALA A 39 1.52 -10.49 -11.60
CA ALA A 39 1.11 -10.40 -12.99
C ALA A 39 2.32 -10.36 -13.94
N VAL A 40 3.27 -9.45 -13.68
CA VAL A 40 4.51 -9.33 -14.49
C VAL A 40 5.35 -10.62 -14.40
N THR A 41 5.39 -11.26 -13.23
CA THR A 41 6.12 -12.51 -13.05
C THR A 41 5.45 -13.66 -13.81
N ASN A 42 4.12 -13.73 -13.83
CA ASN A 42 3.38 -14.74 -14.59
C ASN A 42 3.54 -14.52 -16.10
N ASP A 43 3.56 -13.27 -16.58
CA ASP A 43 3.88 -12.95 -17.97
C ASP A 43 5.29 -13.44 -18.35
N ALA A 44 6.27 -13.27 -17.46
CA ALA A 44 7.62 -13.79 -17.65
C ALA A 44 7.67 -15.32 -17.62
N ILE A 45 6.97 -15.98 -16.68
CA ILE A 45 6.93 -17.44 -16.58
C ILE A 45 6.31 -18.07 -17.84
N ALA A 46 5.27 -17.44 -18.40
CA ALA A 46 4.59 -17.91 -19.60
C ALA A 46 5.53 -18.01 -20.81
N THR A 47 6.64 -17.26 -20.83
CA THR A 47 7.67 -17.36 -21.90
C THR A 47 8.44 -18.68 -21.87
N VAL A 48 8.54 -19.33 -20.71
CA VAL A 48 9.29 -20.59 -20.50
C VAL A 48 8.35 -21.77 -20.32
N ASN A 49 7.29 -21.62 -19.53
CA ASN A 49 6.30 -22.66 -19.25
C ASN A 49 4.88 -22.07 -19.17
N PRO A 50 4.06 -22.24 -20.22
CA PRO A 50 2.68 -21.73 -20.27
C PRO A 50 1.73 -22.31 -19.21
N ASN A 51 2.08 -23.45 -18.59
CA ASN A 51 1.23 -24.14 -17.61
C ASN A 51 1.58 -23.78 -16.16
N ALA A 52 2.64 -23.00 -15.92
CA ALA A 52 3.05 -22.58 -14.59
C ALA A 52 2.49 -21.18 -14.29
N ALA A 53 1.87 -21.01 -13.12
CA ALA A 53 1.42 -19.72 -12.64
C ALA A 53 1.59 -19.64 -11.11
N ILE A 54 1.96 -18.45 -10.63
CA ILE A 54 2.08 -18.13 -9.22
C ILE A 54 0.78 -17.45 -8.77
N SER A 55 0.31 -17.82 -7.58
CA SER A 55 -0.84 -17.20 -6.93
C SER A 55 -0.46 -15.88 -6.24
N ASP A 56 -1.37 -14.90 -6.26
CA ASP A 56 -1.22 -13.62 -5.55
C ASP A 56 -0.96 -13.76 -4.04
N VAL A 57 -1.42 -14.88 -3.46
CA VAL A 57 -1.28 -15.18 -2.03
C VAL A 57 -0.06 -16.07 -1.75
N GLY A 58 0.65 -16.54 -2.78
CA GLY A 58 1.81 -17.42 -2.64
C GLY A 58 2.92 -16.83 -1.75
N ASN A 59 3.09 -15.51 -1.80
CA ASN A 59 4.09 -14.79 -0.98
C ASN A 59 3.54 -14.28 0.38
N LEU A 60 2.26 -14.51 0.69
CA LEU A 60 1.60 -13.85 1.84
C LEU A 60 2.27 -14.19 3.17
N PHE A 61 2.57 -15.48 3.42
CA PHE A 61 3.20 -15.89 4.68
C PHE A 61 4.59 -15.29 4.86
N PHE A 62 5.37 -15.21 3.79
CA PHE A 62 6.68 -14.57 3.82
C PHE A 62 6.57 -13.07 4.07
N MET A 63 5.59 -12.38 3.47
CA MET A 63 5.34 -10.95 3.71
C MET A 63 4.90 -10.68 5.14
N ILE A 64 4.02 -11.51 5.72
CA ILE A 64 3.59 -11.37 7.12
C ILE A 64 4.81 -11.52 8.04
N GLY A 65 5.61 -12.58 7.88
CA GLY A 65 6.81 -12.79 8.69
C GLY A 65 7.83 -11.66 8.53
N SER A 66 8.04 -11.22 7.29
CA SER A 66 8.94 -10.10 6.98
C SER A 66 8.43 -8.78 7.57
N SER A 67 7.12 -8.55 7.67
CA SER A 67 6.58 -7.28 8.21
C SER A 67 6.94 -7.09 9.68
N ILE A 68 6.86 -8.18 10.45
CA ILE A 68 7.23 -8.21 11.86
C ILE A 68 8.73 -8.05 12.00
N LEU A 69 9.51 -8.78 11.19
CA LEU A 69 10.97 -8.67 11.19
C LEU A 69 11.42 -7.24 10.86
N MET A 70 10.85 -6.64 9.82
CA MET A 70 11.18 -5.29 9.40
C MET A 70 10.77 -4.25 10.43
N ALA A 71 9.64 -4.42 11.12
CA ALA A 71 9.27 -3.54 12.23
C ALA A 71 10.36 -3.55 13.32
N ILE A 72 10.84 -4.74 13.72
CA ILE A 72 11.93 -4.87 14.70
C ILE A 72 13.22 -4.22 14.19
N VAL A 73 13.62 -4.53 12.94
CA VAL A 73 14.86 -4.01 12.35
C VAL A 73 14.82 -2.48 12.23
N VAL A 74 13.70 -1.90 11.78
CA VAL A 74 13.54 -0.45 11.66
C VAL A 74 13.55 0.22 13.03
N THR A 75 12.86 -0.34 14.03
CA THR A 75 12.92 0.17 15.40
C THR A 75 14.36 0.18 15.92
N ILE A 76 15.09 -0.93 15.78
CA ILE A 76 16.50 -1.00 16.18
C ILE A 76 17.34 0.02 15.41
N LEU A 77 17.13 0.15 14.09
CA LEU A 77 17.89 1.08 13.27
C LEU A 77 17.64 2.53 13.69
N ILE A 78 16.39 2.89 13.97
CA ILE A 78 16.02 4.22 14.44
C ILE A 78 16.63 4.47 15.82
N GLU A 79 16.33 3.65 16.82
CA GLU A 79 16.74 3.86 18.21
C GLU A 79 18.25 3.80 18.40
N ARG A 80 18.94 2.93 17.65
CA ARG A 80 20.37 2.68 17.85
C ARG A 80 21.30 3.47 16.93
N PHE A 81 20.86 3.85 15.74
CA PHE A 81 21.72 4.55 14.77
C PHE A 81 21.22 5.95 14.43
N VAL A 82 19.91 6.16 14.33
CA VAL A 82 19.35 7.46 13.96
C VAL A 82 19.27 8.38 15.18
N GLU A 83 18.58 7.96 16.24
CA GLU A 83 18.35 8.82 17.41
C GLU A 83 19.62 9.29 18.12
N PRO A 84 20.68 8.46 18.30
CA PRO A 84 21.90 8.92 18.95
C PRO A 84 22.63 10.02 18.16
N ARG A 85 22.42 10.09 16.83
CA ARG A 85 23.01 11.13 15.98
C ARG A 85 22.27 12.47 16.08
N LEU A 86 21.04 12.48 16.60
CA LEU A 86 20.19 13.68 16.67
C LEU A 86 20.47 14.58 17.89
N GLY A 87 21.10 14.03 18.93
CA GLY A 87 21.33 14.74 20.19
C GLY A 87 20.05 14.98 21.03
N PRO A 88 20.17 15.60 22.22
CA PRO A 88 19.04 15.87 23.10
C PRO A 88 18.07 16.87 22.46
N TYR A 89 16.77 16.66 22.67
CA TYR A 89 15.75 17.60 22.20
C TYR A 89 15.91 18.94 22.91
N THR A 90 16.11 20.02 22.14
CA THR A 90 16.41 21.36 22.66
C THR A 90 15.18 22.23 22.93
N GLY A 91 13.96 21.69 22.77
CA GLY A 91 12.73 22.50 22.86
C GLY A 91 12.62 23.54 21.75
N GLY A 92 11.49 24.24 21.69
CA GLY A 92 11.27 25.36 20.75
C GLY A 92 10.26 25.12 19.63
N VAL A 93 9.72 23.90 19.51
CA VAL A 93 8.55 23.63 18.67
C VAL A 93 7.41 23.26 19.59
N LEU A 94 6.30 24.01 19.53
CA LEU A 94 5.05 23.59 20.14
C LEU A 94 4.73 22.22 19.55
N VAL A 95 4.75 21.19 20.40
CA VAL A 95 4.14 19.91 20.03
C VAL A 95 2.69 20.27 19.74
N GLU A 96 2.31 20.32 18.46
CA GLU A 96 0.90 20.34 18.08
C GLU A 96 0.26 19.22 18.88
N GLY A 97 -0.66 19.61 19.78
CA GLY A 97 -1.24 18.70 20.76
C GLY A 97 -1.61 17.40 20.09
N GLY A 98 -1.18 16.28 20.67
CA GLY A 98 -1.27 14.96 20.07
C GLY A 98 -2.66 14.78 19.46
N VAL A 99 -2.69 14.59 18.14
CA VAL A 99 -3.86 14.51 17.24
C VAL A 99 -5.14 14.13 17.99
N GLU A 100 -5.78 15.10 18.63
CA GLU A 100 -7.08 14.88 19.23
C GLU A 100 -8.07 14.91 18.08
N LEU A 101 -8.69 13.76 17.82
CA LEU A 101 -9.66 13.62 16.74
C LEU A 101 -10.75 14.69 16.89
N SER A 102 -10.88 15.54 15.88
CA SER A 102 -12.00 16.47 15.83
C SER A 102 -13.32 15.71 15.85
N LEU A 103 -14.40 16.40 16.26
CA LEU A 103 -15.74 15.79 16.28
C LEU A 103 -16.17 15.29 14.88
N ALA A 104 -15.69 15.95 13.82
CA ALA A 104 -15.90 15.54 12.44
C ALA A 104 -15.13 14.26 12.10
N GLU A 105 -13.83 14.18 12.42
CA GLU A 105 -13.01 13.00 12.18
C GLU A 105 -13.49 11.78 12.97
N LYS A 106 -13.92 11.98 14.22
CA LYS A 106 -14.52 10.92 15.05
C LYS A 106 -15.81 10.37 14.42
N ARG A 107 -16.61 11.24 13.78
CA ARG A 107 -17.82 10.83 13.04
C ARG A 107 -17.45 10.10 11.75
N GLY A 108 -16.47 10.61 11.01
CA GLY A 108 -15.87 9.94 9.85
C GLY A 108 -15.41 8.53 10.17
N LEU A 109 -14.64 8.38 11.25
CA LEU A 109 -14.09 7.10 11.69
C LEU A 109 -15.18 6.09 12.06
N LYS A 110 -16.24 6.53 12.77
CA LYS A 110 -17.40 5.67 13.07
C LYS A 110 -18.13 5.20 11.80
N ASN A 111 -18.30 6.07 10.81
CA ASN A 111 -18.92 5.71 9.54
C ASN A 111 -18.03 4.78 8.71
N ALA A 112 -16.73 5.03 8.68
CA ALA A 112 -15.73 4.17 8.05
C ALA A 112 -15.73 2.76 8.66
N GLY A 113 -15.77 2.65 9.99
CA GLY A 113 -15.86 1.36 10.69
C GLY A 113 -17.15 0.59 10.38
N ARG A 114 -18.30 1.29 10.30
CA ARG A 114 -19.57 0.67 9.89
C ARG A 114 -19.55 0.21 8.44
N ALA A 115 -18.98 1.00 7.53
CA ALA A 115 -18.84 0.65 6.12
C ALA A 115 -17.89 -0.54 5.92
N PHE A 116 -16.77 -0.56 6.65
CA PHE A 116 -15.85 -1.69 6.69
C PHE A 116 -16.56 -2.96 7.15
N LEU A 117 -17.26 -2.91 8.28
CA LEU A 117 -17.99 -4.07 8.81
C LEU A 117 -19.07 -4.55 7.83
N GLY A 118 -19.84 -3.62 7.25
CA GLY A 118 -20.84 -3.94 6.23
C GLY A 118 -20.22 -4.62 5.01
N PHE A 119 -19.10 -4.11 4.52
CA PHE A 119 -18.36 -4.72 3.40
C PHE A 119 -17.88 -6.13 3.74
N VAL A 120 -17.27 -6.31 4.92
CA VAL A 120 -16.81 -7.63 5.38
C VAL A 120 -17.99 -8.60 5.50
N VAL A 121 -19.14 -8.16 6.03
CA VAL A 121 -20.34 -9.00 6.12
C VAL A 121 -20.85 -9.39 4.73
N VAL A 122 -20.91 -8.45 3.78
CA VAL A 122 -21.32 -8.76 2.40
C VAL A 122 -20.38 -9.76 1.74
N ILE A 123 -19.07 -9.55 1.84
CA ILE A 123 -18.07 -10.48 1.29
C ILE A 123 -18.13 -11.83 1.99
N ALA A 124 -18.30 -11.85 3.32
CA ALA A 124 -18.47 -13.06 4.08
C ALA A 124 -19.73 -13.81 3.63
N LEU A 125 -20.87 -13.15 3.42
CA LEU A 125 -22.07 -13.80 2.89
C LEU A 125 -21.87 -14.35 1.47
N LEU A 126 -21.11 -13.66 0.63
CA LEU A 126 -20.79 -14.11 -0.73
C LEU A 126 -19.76 -15.25 -0.77
N THR A 127 -19.03 -15.51 0.34
CA THR A 127 -17.95 -16.52 0.43
C THR A 127 -18.18 -17.62 1.48
N ALA A 128 -19.09 -17.45 2.44
CA ALA A 128 -19.24 -18.32 3.62
C ALA A 128 -19.85 -19.69 3.28
N PRO A 129 -19.36 -20.79 3.90
CA PRO A 129 -19.97 -22.11 3.76
C PRO A 129 -21.17 -22.22 4.72
N PRO A 130 -22.29 -22.88 4.39
CA PRO A 130 -22.67 -23.60 3.17
C PRO A 130 -23.78 -22.89 2.37
N LEU A 131 -23.61 -21.61 2.04
CA LEU A 131 -24.63 -20.87 1.28
C LEU A 131 -24.64 -21.32 -0.20
N PRO A 132 -25.79 -21.80 -0.74
CA PRO A 132 -25.89 -22.27 -2.14
C PRO A 132 -25.55 -21.19 -3.18
N TRP A 133 -25.65 -19.92 -2.80
CA TRP A 133 -25.54 -18.75 -3.67
C TRP A 133 -24.18 -18.04 -3.56
N GLY A 134 -23.16 -18.67 -2.98
CA GLY A 134 -21.84 -18.07 -2.80
C GLY A 134 -21.14 -17.84 -4.14
N ILE A 135 -21.48 -16.77 -4.85
CA ILE A 135 -20.99 -16.44 -6.21
C ILE A 135 -19.45 -16.31 -6.24
N LEU A 136 -18.85 -15.86 -5.13
CA LEU A 136 -17.40 -15.63 -5.06
C LEU A 136 -16.60 -16.91 -4.74
N ARG A 137 -17.27 -18.05 -4.56
CA ARG A 137 -16.62 -19.36 -4.33
C ARG A 137 -16.36 -20.09 -5.64
N ASN A 138 -15.48 -21.08 -5.58
CA ASN A 138 -15.36 -22.05 -6.64
C ASN A 138 -16.65 -22.88 -6.73
N GLN A 139 -17.35 -22.79 -7.87
CA GLN A 139 -18.64 -23.46 -8.09
C GLN A 139 -18.52 -24.98 -8.24
N VAL A 140 -17.32 -25.50 -8.47
CA VAL A 140 -17.05 -26.94 -8.67
C VAL A 140 -16.59 -27.59 -7.37
N THR A 141 -15.59 -27.00 -6.70
CA THR A 141 -14.99 -27.58 -5.47
C THR A 141 -15.64 -27.09 -4.19
N GLY A 142 -16.43 -26.01 -4.27
CA GLY A 142 -16.92 -25.29 -3.11
C GLY A 142 -15.83 -24.55 -2.33
N GLY A 143 -14.55 -24.61 -2.72
CA GLY A 143 -13.45 -23.98 -1.98
C GLY A 143 -13.38 -22.46 -2.16
N ILE A 144 -12.72 -21.79 -1.21
CA ILE A 144 -12.44 -20.35 -1.27
C ILE A 144 -11.00 -20.02 -1.69
N MET A 145 -10.04 -20.95 -1.55
CA MET A 145 -8.61 -20.66 -1.76
C MET A 145 -8.10 -20.93 -3.18
N ALA A 146 -8.49 -22.04 -3.82
CA ALA A 146 -7.97 -22.41 -5.14
C ALA A 146 -9.05 -22.26 -6.22
N GLY A 147 -8.76 -21.43 -7.24
CA GLY A 147 -9.63 -21.23 -8.41
C GLY A 147 -10.99 -20.59 -8.09
N SER A 148 -11.09 -19.82 -7.00
CA SER A 148 -12.32 -19.10 -6.65
C SER A 148 -12.30 -17.68 -7.25
N PRO A 149 -13.45 -17.14 -7.69
CA PRO A 149 -13.55 -15.74 -8.10
C PRO A 149 -13.14 -14.75 -7.01
N PHE A 150 -13.25 -15.13 -5.73
CA PHE A 150 -12.75 -14.34 -4.60
C PHE A 150 -11.24 -14.06 -4.67
N MET A 151 -10.43 -15.10 -4.93
CA MET A 151 -8.97 -14.97 -4.96
C MET A 151 -8.50 -14.30 -6.25
N SER A 152 -9.10 -14.64 -7.40
CA SER A 152 -8.76 -14.00 -8.68
C SER A 152 -9.20 -12.53 -8.75
N GLY A 153 -10.25 -12.15 -8.00
CA GLY A 153 -10.77 -10.78 -7.94
C GLY A 153 -10.23 -9.95 -6.77
N LEU A 154 -9.23 -10.44 -6.03
CA LEU A 154 -8.82 -9.86 -4.74
C LEU A 154 -8.43 -8.37 -4.85
N ILE A 155 -7.76 -7.97 -5.94
CA ILE A 155 -7.39 -6.56 -6.19
C ILE A 155 -8.64 -5.68 -6.28
N VAL A 156 -9.63 -6.11 -7.05
CA VAL A 156 -10.87 -5.35 -7.27
C VAL A 156 -11.66 -5.26 -5.96
N LEU A 157 -11.71 -6.34 -5.19
CA LEU A 157 -12.37 -6.37 -3.89
C LEU A 157 -11.69 -5.45 -2.87
N ILE A 158 -10.35 -5.45 -2.81
CA ILE A 158 -9.59 -4.56 -1.93
C ILE A 158 -9.75 -3.09 -2.38
N SER A 159 -9.73 -2.83 -3.68
CA SER A 159 -9.95 -1.48 -4.23
C SER A 159 -11.35 -0.97 -3.90
N LEU A 160 -12.36 -1.82 -4.02
CA LEU A 160 -13.73 -1.51 -3.65
C LEU A 160 -13.88 -1.29 -2.14
N LEU A 161 -13.19 -2.09 -1.30
CA LEU A 161 -13.14 -1.90 0.14
C LEU A 161 -12.58 -0.51 0.50
N PHE A 162 -11.42 -0.16 -0.05
CA PHE A 162 -10.80 1.15 0.20
C PHE A 162 -11.68 2.30 -0.30
N LEU A 163 -12.34 2.13 -1.44
CA LEU A 163 -13.28 3.11 -1.97
C LEU A 163 -14.48 3.29 -1.03
N VAL A 164 -15.12 2.21 -0.59
CA VAL A 164 -16.30 2.25 0.28
C VAL A 164 -15.96 2.85 1.65
N VAL A 165 -14.85 2.41 2.26
CA VAL A 165 -14.40 2.90 3.56
C VAL A 165 -13.94 4.36 3.47
N GLY A 166 -13.15 4.69 2.44
CA GLY A 166 -12.66 6.06 2.20
C GLY A 166 -13.79 7.04 1.92
N TYR A 167 -14.79 6.63 1.13
CA TYR A 167 -15.98 7.44 0.87
C TYR A 167 -16.82 7.64 2.14
N ALA A 168 -17.06 6.59 2.93
CA ALA A 168 -17.81 6.67 4.17
C ALA A 168 -17.11 7.56 5.22
N TYR A 169 -15.78 7.46 5.31
CA TYR A 169 -14.96 8.37 6.11
C TYR A 169 -15.11 9.82 5.62
N GLY A 170 -14.87 10.06 4.32
CA GLY A 170 -14.84 11.40 3.77
C GLY A 170 -16.18 12.13 3.83
N ARG A 171 -17.29 11.40 3.68
CA ARG A 171 -18.64 11.93 3.95
C ARG A 171 -18.88 12.19 5.44
N GLY A 172 -18.43 11.29 6.32
CA GLY A 172 -18.65 11.42 7.76
C GLY A 172 -17.80 12.53 8.41
N ALA A 173 -16.60 12.76 7.89
CA ALA A 173 -15.69 13.83 8.30
C ALA A 173 -15.96 15.16 7.56
N GLY A 174 -16.82 15.15 6.53
CA GLY A 174 -17.12 16.34 5.73
C GLY A 174 -15.96 16.80 4.84
N THR A 175 -14.96 15.94 4.61
CA THR A 175 -13.79 16.25 3.77
C THR A 175 -14.08 16.10 2.28
N ILE A 176 -15.12 15.35 1.90
CA ILE A 176 -15.53 15.15 0.50
C ILE A 176 -16.89 15.81 0.28
N ALA A 177 -16.88 17.02 -0.30
CA ALA A 177 -18.08 17.70 -0.78
C ALA A 177 -18.39 17.37 -2.25
N ASN A 178 -17.36 17.27 -3.11
CA ASN A 178 -17.46 16.92 -4.53
C ASN A 178 -16.33 15.98 -4.94
N VAL A 179 -16.67 14.82 -5.51
CA VAL A 179 -15.70 13.80 -5.95
C VAL A 179 -14.76 14.35 -7.03
N THR A 180 -15.29 15.16 -7.95
CA THR A 180 -14.51 15.78 -9.04
C THR A 180 -13.42 16.72 -8.53
N ALA A 181 -13.71 17.49 -7.47
CA ALA A 181 -12.73 18.39 -6.87
C ALA A 181 -11.61 17.60 -6.18
N ALA A 182 -11.96 16.53 -5.46
CA ALA A 182 -10.97 15.65 -4.82
C ALA A 182 -10.02 15.00 -5.84
N ILE A 183 -10.56 14.49 -6.95
CA ILE A 183 -9.75 13.91 -8.04
C ILE A 183 -8.85 14.97 -8.67
N GLY A 184 -9.37 16.18 -8.92
CA GLY A 184 -8.59 17.28 -9.48
C GLY A 184 -7.38 17.66 -8.62
N THR A 185 -7.55 17.72 -7.30
CA THR A 185 -6.45 17.97 -6.36
C THR A 185 -5.42 16.85 -6.38
N ILE A 186 -5.84 15.58 -6.40
CA ILE A 186 -4.92 14.44 -6.45
C ILE A 186 -4.09 14.47 -7.73
N ILE A 187 -4.72 14.71 -8.89
CA ILE A 187 -4.02 14.80 -10.18
C ILE A 187 -3.01 15.95 -10.15
N ALA A 188 -3.41 17.12 -9.64
CA ALA A 188 -2.52 18.28 -9.56
C ALA A 188 -1.28 18.01 -8.68
N LEU A 189 -1.45 17.27 -7.56
CA LEU A 189 -0.35 16.90 -6.67
C LEU A 189 0.58 15.83 -7.27
N MET A 190 0.05 14.95 -8.12
CA MET A 190 0.83 13.88 -8.77
C MET A 190 1.53 14.33 -10.06
N LEU A 191 1.08 15.43 -10.69
CA LEU A 191 1.63 15.89 -11.97
C LEU A 191 3.15 16.10 -11.96
N PRO A 192 3.75 16.80 -10.97
CA PRO A 192 5.20 17.03 -10.97
C PRO A 192 5.98 15.71 -10.83
N TYR A 193 5.48 14.81 -9.99
CA TYR A 193 6.07 13.48 -9.80
C TYR A 193 6.06 12.67 -11.10
N THR A 194 4.91 12.61 -11.79
CA THR A 194 4.78 11.89 -13.06
C THR A 194 5.73 12.42 -14.13
N VAL A 195 5.88 13.74 -14.25
CA VAL A 195 6.80 14.36 -15.23
C VAL A 195 8.26 13.99 -14.93
N VAL A 196 8.68 14.10 -13.67
CA VAL A 196 10.06 13.75 -13.26
C VAL A 196 10.32 12.26 -13.49
N LEU A 197 9.40 11.40 -13.09
CA LEU A 197 9.52 9.96 -13.25
C LEU A 197 9.57 9.57 -14.73
N PHE A 198 8.75 10.18 -15.59
CA PHE A 198 8.77 9.97 -17.03
C PHE A 198 10.13 10.31 -17.66
N VAL A 199 10.70 11.46 -17.31
CA VAL A 199 12.02 11.88 -17.81
C VAL A 199 13.11 10.91 -17.32
N ILE A 200 13.14 10.59 -16.03
CA ILE A 200 14.15 9.70 -15.45
C ILE A 200 14.08 8.30 -16.07
N TRP A 201 12.89 7.71 -16.19
CA TRP A 201 12.72 6.38 -16.78
C TRP A 201 13.08 6.35 -18.27
N THR A 202 12.77 7.41 -18.99
CA THR A 202 13.18 7.53 -20.40
C THR A 202 14.70 7.58 -20.53
N LEU A 203 15.37 8.40 -19.72
CA LEU A 203 16.84 8.48 -19.70
C LEU A 203 17.50 7.15 -19.28
N PHE A 204 16.92 6.46 -18.29
CA PHE A 204 17.39 5.15 -17.86
C PHE A 204 17.30 4.12 -18.99
N LEU A 205 16.18 4.08 -19.72
CA LEU A 205 16.00 3.16 -20.85
C LEU A 205 16.97 3.47 -21.99
N LEU A 206 17.21 4.76 -22.30
CA LEU A 206 18.21 5.16 -23.30
C LEU A 206 19.63 4.76 -22.89
N ALA A 207 19.98 4.92 -21.60
CA ALA A 207 21.26 4.47 -21.08
C ALA A 207 21.41 2.94 -21.16
N TRP A 208 20.36 2.19 -20.82
CA TRP A 208 20.34 0.73 -20.91
C TRP A 208 20.53 0.23 -22.35
N TYR A 209 19.83 0.87 -23.30
CA TYR A 209 19.99 0.59 -24.73
C TYR A 209 21.41 0.91 -25.22
N ALA A 210 21.97 2.07 -24.81
CA ALA A 210 23.34 2.45 -25.16
C ALA A 210 24.41 1.50 -24.59
N LEU A 211 24.14 0.87 -23.44
CA LEU A 211 25.00 -0.13 -22.80
C LEU A 211 24.87 -1.53 -23.41
N GLY A 212 23.96 -1.74 -24.37
CA GLY A 212 23.78 -3.02 -25.06
C GLY A 212 23.27 -4.15 -24.15
N ILE A 213 22.66 -3.81 -23.01
CA ILE A 213 22.14 -4.81 -22.08
C ILE A 213 20.86 -5.41 -22.70
N PRO A 214 20.71 -6.75 -22.76
CA PRO A 214 19.56 -7.38 -23.40
C PRO A 214 18.25 -6.93 -22.73
N LEU A 215 17.29 -6.52 -23.57
CA LEU A 215 15.98 -6.00 -23.16
C LEU A 215 14.93 -7.10 -22.93
N GLY A 216 15.28 -8.35 -23.23
CA GLY A 216 14.44 -9.52 -23.07
C GLY A 216 15.19 -10.80 -23.42
N PRO A 217 14.62 -11.98 -23.09
CA PRO A 217 15.18 -13.26 -23.52
C PRO A 217 15.09 -13.37 -25.05
N SER A 218 16.20 -13.77 -25.68
CA SER A 218 16.28 -14.16 -27.10
C SER A 218 15.77 -15.57 -27.32
#